data_AF-A0A945E4X4-F1
#
_entry.id   AF-A0A945E4X4-F1
#
_cell.length_a   1.000
_cell.length_b   1.000
_cell.length_c   1.000
_cell.angle_alpha   90.00
_cell.angle_beta   90.00
_cell.angle_gamma   90.00
#
_symmetry.space_group_name_H-M   'P 1'
#
loop_
_entity.id
_entity.type
_entity.pdbx_description
1 polymer ?
#
loop_
_entity_poly.entity_id
_entity_poly.type
_entity_poly.pdbx_seq_one_letter_code
_entity_poly.pdbx_strand_id
1 'polypeptide(L)'
;MSDDPAGATGAGAGVASGGVDATTRDQVNSWLAAINPVTSHLISERTSYSSQLIPVTPYVTVSCIEAFLRYPEAVATIAAAMSPEEIGAAARRPGCQVDSVFLWGIANFFLIGRNVMAMVDPTLDSVARTHTVLDFWARASKAYRGGPHLHAAEVGNRVDVLPAGMVDHLAAGATEVDDERRDRIRRANAAIINHLFLLYFDTRVGHADTGPYRLDDGRTLI
;
A
#
# COMPACT_ATOMS: atom_id res chain seq x y z
N MET A 1 -67.27 -19.05 21.28
CA MET A 1 -67.51 -17.60 21.35
C MET A 1 -66.39 -17.03 22.22
N SER A 2 -65.30 -16.49 21.69
CA SER A 2 -64.90 -16.18 20.32
C SER A 2 -63.36 -16.04 20.37
N ASP A 3 -62.63 -16.80 19.56
CA ASP A 3 -62.19 -16.52 18.18
C ASP A 3 -60.83 -15.82 18.16
N ASP A 4 -59.85 -16.59 17.70
CA ASP A 4 -58.64 -16.17 17.00
C ASP A 4 -59.00 -15.23 15.83
N PRO A 5 -58.10 -14.31 15.45
CA PRO A 5 -57.48 -14.53 14.14
C PRO A 5 -56.01 -14.09 14.00
N ALA A 6 -55.30 -14.86 13.16
CA ALA A 6 -54.29 -14.48 12.15
C ALA A 6 -53.18 -13.48 12.56
N GLY A 7 -51.88 -13.79 12.48
CA GLY A 7 -51.20 -14.41 11.34
C GLY A 7 -50.58 -13.33 10.45
N ALA A 8 -49.31 -12.98 10.69
CA ALA A 8 -48.38 -12.44 9.69
C ALA A 8 -46.95 -12.38 10.28
N THR A 9 -46.21 -13.48 10.09
CA THR A 9 -44.76 -13.53 10.21
C THR A 9 -44.12 -12.65 9.14
N GLY A 10 -43.71 -11.45 9.51
CA GLY A 10 -42.79 -10.63 8.72
C GLY A 10 -41.37 -11.14 8.89
N ALA A 11 -41.03 -12.22 8.18
CA ALA A 11 -39.65 -12.65 8.02
C ALA A 11 -38.83 -11.48 7.49
N GLY A 12 -37.75 -11.13 8.20
CA GLY A 12 -36.81 -10.11 7.76
C GLY A 12 -36.38 -10.41 6.33
N ALA A 13 -36.58 -9.44 5.44
CA ALA A 13 -36.00 -9.46 4.12
C ALA A 13 -34.47 -9.40 4.31
N GLY A 14 -33.87 -10.59 4.39
CA GLY A 14 -32.43 -10.76 4.30
C GLY A 14 -32.00 -10.13 2.99
N VAL A 15 -31.20 -9.07 3.09
CA VAL A 15 -30.49 -8.50 1.95
C VAL A 15 -29.70 -9.66 1.34
N ALA A 16 -30.11 -10.08 0.15
CA ALA A 16 -29.43 -11.14 -0.58
C ALA A 16 -27.98 -10.69 -0.83
N SER A 17 -27.05 -11.23 -0.05
CA SER A 17 -25.63 -11.14 -0.38
C SER A 17 -25.45 -11.85 -1.71
N GLY A 18 -25.28 -11.08 -2.79
CA GLY A 18 -24.88 -11.60 -4.09
C GLY A 18 -23.67 -12.49 -3.87
N GLY A 19 -23.84 -13.80 -4.11
CA GLY A 19 -22.94 -14.82 -3.63
C GLY A 19 -21.55 -14.67 -4.21
N VAL A 20 -20.62 -14.13 -3.41
CA VAL A 20 -19.19 -14.24 -3.68
C VAL A 20 -18.77 -15.67 -3.34
N ASP A 21 -18.10 -16.33 -4.27
CA ASP A 21 -17.62 -17.71 -4.09
C ASP A 21 -16.73 -17.82 -2.84
N ALA A 22 -16.81 -18.97 -2.16
CA ALA A 22 -16.09 -19.24 -0.92
C ALA A 22 -14.57 -19.00 -1.10
N THR A 23 -14.03 -19.37 -2.27
CA THR A 23 -12.63 -19.16 -2.63
C THR A 23 -12.23 -17.67 -2.63
N THR A 24 -13.06 -16.77 -3.14
CA THR A 24 -12.78 -15.32 -3.13
C THR A 24 -12.73 -14.79 -1.69
N ARG A 25 -13.64 -15.24 -0.82
CA ARG A 25 -13.66 -14.84 0.59
C ARG A 25 -12.40 -15.32 1.32
N ASP A 26 -12.01 -16.56 1.10
CA ASP A 26 -10.82 -17.15 1.72
C ASP A 26 -9.54 -16.42 1.26
N GLN A 27 -9.48 -16.05 -0.01
CA GLN A 27 -8.37 -15.26 -0.56
C GLN A 27 -8.27 -13.88 0.09
N VAL A 28 -9.40 -13.17 0.23
CA VAL A 28 -9.46 -11.89 0.95
C VAL A 28 -8.98 -12.06 2.39
N ASN A 29 -9.47 -13.08 3.09
CA ASN A 29 -9.06 -13.36 4.47
C ASN A 29 -7.56 -13.64 4.58
N SER A 30 -6.98 -14.36 3.61
CA SER A 30 -5.53 -14.60 3.54
C SER A 30 -4.73 -13.30 3.40
N TRP A 31 -5.16 -12.38 2.53
CA TRP A 31 -4.51 -11.07 2.39
C TRP A 31 -4.65 -10.21 3.64
N LEU A 32 -5.82 -10.21 4.29
CA LEU A 32 -6.02 -9.52 5.56
C LEU A 32 -5.08 -10.07 6.64
N ALA A 33 -4.91 -11.39 6.71
CA ALA A 33 -3.98 -12.04 7.64
C ALA A 33 -2.51 -11.66 7.36
N ALA A 34 -2.15 -11.41 6.10
CA ALA A 34 -0.80 -10.98 5.73
C ALA A 34 -0.52 -9.50 6.06
N ILE A 35 -1.46 -8.59 5.77
CA ILE A 35 -1.23 -7.14 5.90
C ILE A 35 -1.46 -6.59 7.31
N ASN A 36 -2.39 -7.17 8.08
CA ASN A 36 -2.78 -6.62 9.39
C ASN A 36 -1.62 -6.63 10.40
N PRO A 37 -0.83 -7.71 10.56
CA PRO A 37 0.29 -7.70 11.52
C PRO A 37 1.35 -6.66 11.18
N VAL A 38 1.69 -6.53 9.89
CA VAL A 38 2.65 -5.53 9.39
C VAL A 38 2.15 -4.12 9.72
N THR A 39 0.88 -3.85 9.43
CA THR A 39 0.26 -2.55 9.70
C THR A 39 0.24 -2.23 11.20
N SER A 40 -0.18 -3.18 12.04
CA SER A 40 -0.21 -3.00 13.49
C SER A 40 1.18 -2.67 14.03
N HIS A 41 2.21 -3.37 13.56
CA HIS A 41 3.60 -3.09 13.94
C HIS A 41 4.03 -1.69 13.51
N LEU A 42 3.84 -1.32 12.24
CA LEU A 42 4.20 0.00 11.71
C LEU A 42 3.48 1.15 12.42
N ILE A 43 2.22 0.96 12.82
CA ILE A 43 1.47 1.95 13.60
C ILE A 43 2.04 2.04 15.03
N SER A 44 2.37 0.91 15.65
CA SER A 44 2.91 0.87 17.03
C SER A 44 4.28 1.53 17.17
N GLU A 45 5.12 1.44 16.12
CA GLU A 45 6.44 2.08 16.10
C GLU A 45 6.36 3.58 15.76
N ARG A 46 5.19 4.08 15.36
CA ARG A 46 5.02 5.46 14.93
C ARG A 46 4.93 6.39 16.14
N THR A 47 6.03 7.09 16.40
CA THR A 47 6.22 7.97 17.57
C THR A 47 5.50 9.33 17.49
N SER A 48 4.83 9.69 16.39
CA SER A 48 4.05 10.94 16.29
C SER A 48 2.88 10.82 15.30
N TYR A 49 1.70 11.26 15.74
CA TYR A 49 0.50 11.48 14.91
C TYR A 49 0.11 12.98 14.86
N SER A 50 0.95 13.87 15.38
CA SER A 50 0.63 15.29 15.49
C SER A 50 1.64 16.10 14.69
N SER A 51 1.24 16.53 13.51
CA SER A 51 1.87 17.69 12.87
C SER A 51 1.31 18.97 13.52
N GLN A 52 2.18 19.92 13.84
CA GLN A 52 1.76 21.25 14.28
C GLN A 52 1.30 22.12 13.11
N LEU A 53 1.59 21.71 11.87
CA LEU A 53 1.32 22.46 10.65
C LEU A 53 0.07 21.95 9.92
N ILE A 54 -0.19 20.65 9.97
CA ILE A 54 -1.23 20.00 9.17
C ILE A 54 -2.16 19.19 10.09
N PRO A 55 -3.49 19.28 9.92
CA PRO A 55 -4.42 18.45 10.67
C PRO A 55 -4.36 16.99 10.16
N VAL A 56 -3.36 16.23 10.62
CA VAL A 56 -3.04 14.88 10.11
C VAL A 56 -4.23 13.94 10.22
N THR A 57 -4.79 13.79 11.42
CA THR A 57 -5.91 12.88 11.65
C THR A 57 -7.12 13.20 10.77
N PRO A 58 -7.61 14.46 10.70
CA PRO A 58 -8.71 14.80 9.79
C PRO A 58 -8.43 14.49 8.31
N TYR A 59 -7.29 14.90 7.75
CA TYR A 59 -7.06 14.67 6.31
C TYR A 59 -6.87 13.18 6.00
N VAL A 60 -6.19 12.43 6.87
CA VAL A 60 -5.99 10.98 6.70
C VAL A 60 -7.33 10.26 6.75
N THR A 61 -8.22 10.61 7.69
CA THR A 61 -9.56 10.03 7.78
C THR A 61 -10.36 10.26 6.50
N VAL A 62 -10.40 11.50 5.99
CA VAL A 62 -11.08 11.81 4.72
C VAL A 62 -10.44 11.03 3.56
N SER A 63 -9.11 10.96 3.50
CA SER A 63 -8.40 10.20 2.46
C SER A 63 -8.74 8.70 2.48
N CYS A 64 -8.88 8.12 3.68
CA CYS A 64 -9.27 6.72 3.84
C CYS A 64 -10.73 6.49 3.43
N ILE A 65 -11.65 7.39 3.79
CA ILE A 65 -13.05 7.33 3.33
C ILE A 65 -13.11 7.38 1.80
N GLU A 66 -12.41 8.32 1.17
CA GLU A 66 -12.35 8.44 -0.28
C GLU A 66 -11.73 7.19 -0.93
N ALA A 67 -10.69 6.62 -0.32
CA ALA A 67 -10.10 5.36 -0.78
C ALA A 67 -11.11 4.20 -0.72
N PHE A 68 -11.84 4.03 0.38
CA PHE A 68 -12.86 2.99 0.50
C PHE A 68 -13.98 3.13 -0.56
N LEU A 69 -14.41 4.36 -0.82
CA LEU A 69 -15.49 4.63 -1.77
C LEU A 69 -15.03 4.45 -3.21
N ARG A 70 -13.83 4.93 -3.58
CA ARG A 70 -13.39 5.07 -4.98
C ARG A 70 -12.37 4.03 -5.45
N TYR A 71 -11.53 3.46 -4.58
CA TYR A 71 -10.46 2.57 -5.03
C TYR A 71 -10.96 1.36 -5.82
N PRO A 72 -12.08 0.69 -5.48
CA PRO A 72 -12.54 -0.45 -6.27
C PRO A 72 -12.73 -0.13 -7.76
N GLU A 73 -13.29 1.04 -8.09
CA GLU A 73 -13.46 1.49 -9.48
C GLU A 73 -12.14 2.00 -10.08
N ALA A 74 -11.36 2.76 -9.30
CA ALA A 74 -10.09 3.32 -9.75
C ALA A 74 -9.09 2.22 -10.14
N VAL A 75 -8.91 1.20 -9.29
CA VAL A 75 -7.97 0.11 -9.56
C VAL A 75 -8.46 -0.81 -10.68
N ALA A 76 -9.78 -0.99 -10.83
CA ALA A 76 -10.35 -1.70 -11.98
C ALA A 76 -10.08 -0.95 -13.29
N THR A 77 -10.22 0.38 -13.28
CA THR A 77 -9.93 1.25 -14.43
C THR A 77 -8.44 1.21 -14.79
N ILE A 78 -7.55 1.27 -13.80
CA ILE A 78 -6.11 1.14 -14.00
C ILE A 78 -5.77 -0.24 -14.55
N ALA A 79 -6.31 -1.30 -13.96
CA ALA A 79 -6.08 -2.69 -14.37
C ALA A 79 -6.57 -2.99 -15.80
N ALA A 80 -7.62 -2.29 -16.26
CA ALA A 80 -8.10 -2.37 -17.64
C ALA A 80 -7.12 -1.74 -18.65
N ALA A 81 -6.31 -0.77 -18.21
CA ALA A 81 -5.30 -0.11 -19.06
C ALA A 81 -3.93 -0.79 -19.00
N MET A 82 -3.53 -1.31 -17.83
CA MET A 82 -2.29 -2.04 -17.63
C MET A 82 -2.46 -3.00 -16.45
N SER A 83 -2.09 -4.26 -16.63
CA SER A 83 -2.26 -5.25 -15.57
C SER A 83 -1.41 -4.90 -14.33
N PRO A 84 -1.84 -5.27 -13.11
CA PRO A 84 -1.04 -5.08 -11.90
C PRO A 84 0.37 -5.67 -12.02
N GLU A 85 0.53 -6.81 -12.69
CA GLU A 85 1.83 -7.44 -12.94
C GLU A 85 2.73 -6.57 -13.80
N GLU A 86 2.20 -6.01 -14.90
CA GLU A 86 2.95 -5.12 -15.78
C GLU A 86 3.35 -3.83 -15.05
N ILE A 87 2.44 -3.25 -14.25
CA ILE A 87 2.73 -2.07 -13.42
C ILE A 87 3.88 -2.36 -12.45
N GLY A 88 3.79 -3.47 -11.72
CA GLY A 88 4.82 -3.86 -10.76
C GLY A 88 6.16 -4.12 -11.44
N ALA A 89 6.18 -4.83 -12.57
CA ALA A 89 7.40 -5.09 -13.32
C ALA A 89 8.03 -3.80 -13.89
N ALA A 90 7.23 -2.90 -14.45
CA ALA A 90 7.69 -1.63 -15.01
C ALA A 90 8.24 -0.66 -13.95
N ALA A 91 7.86 -0.84 -12.69
CA ALA A 91 8.36 -0.07 -11.56
C ALA A 91 9.77 -0.48 -11.10
N ARG A 92 10.34 -1.58 -11.60
CA ARG A 92 11.67 -2.11 -11.22
C ARG A 92 12.81 -1.37 -11.92
N ARG A 93 12.82 -0.03 -11.80
CA ARG A 93 13.80 0.85 -12.46
C ARG A 93 14.12 2.08 -11.60
N PRO A 94 15.32 2.66 -11.75
CA PRO A 94 15.68 3.91 -11.09
C PRO A 94 14.73 5.06 -11.45
N GLY A 95 14.48 5.95 -10.48
CA GLY A 95 13.63 7.13 -10.66
C GLY A 95 12.14 6.84 -10.82
N CYS A 96 11.69 5.61 -10.58
CA CYS A 96 10.26 5.31 -10.46
C CYS A 96 9.73 5.84 -9.13
N GLN A 97 8.50 6.39 -9.12
CA GLN A 97 7.83 6.83 -7.90
C GLN A 97 7.16 5.69 -7.13
N VAL A 98 7.09 4.47 -7.71
CA VAL A 98 6.53 3.32 -7.01
C VAL A 98 7.52 2.85 -5.95
N ASP A 99 7.04 2.80 -4.71
CA ASP A 99 7.78 2.29 -3.57
C ASP A 99 6.92 1.40 -2.67
N SER A 100 7.56 0.86 -1.62
CA SER A 100 6.90 -0.01 -0.65
C SER A 100 5.78 0.69 0.15
N VAL A 101 5.87 2.00 0.37
CA VAL A 101 4.89 2.79 1.11
C VAL A 101 3.66 3.08 0.24
N PHE A 102 3.85 3.43 -1.05
CA PHE A 102 2.75 3.58 -2.00
C PHE A 102 1.97 2.29 -2.17
N LEU A 103 2.66 1.16 -2.39
CA LEU A 103 2.01 -0.14 -2.53
C LEU A 103 1.25 -0.53 -1.27
N TRP A 104 1.86 -0.36 -0.09
CA TRP A 104 1.17 -0.56 1.19
C TRP A 104 -0.06 0.36 1.33
N GLY A 105 0.06 1.62 0.91
CA GLY A 105 -1.00 2.63 0.98
C GLY A 105 -2.26 2.24 0.19
N ILE A 106 -2.12 1.58 -0.97
CA ILE A 106 -3.26 1.12 -1.79
C ILE A 106 -4.20 0.25 -0.96
N ALA A 107 -3.66 -0.77 -0.29
CA ALA A 107 -4.47 -1.66 0.54
C ALA A 107 -4.91 -0.96 1.84
N ASN A 108 -3.98 -0.28 2.52
CA ASN A 108 -4.26 0.16 3.89
C ASN A 108 -5.19 1.35 4.00
N PHE A 109 -5.15 2.30 3.07
CA PHE A 109 -6.10 3.42 3.06
C PHE A 109 -7.52 2.90 2.84
N PHE A 110 -7.68 1.93 1.94
CA PHE A 110 -8.95 1.25 1.73
C PHE A 110 -9.43 0.50 2.98
N LEU A 111 -8.56 -0.28 3.64
CA LEU A 111 -8.93 -1.06 4.82
C LEU A 111 -9.25 -0.20 6.06
N ILE A 112 -8.52 0.89 6.28
CA ILE A 112 -8.85 1.87 7.33
C ILE A 112 -10.17 2.56 7.00
N GLY A 113 -10.38 2.95 5.74
CA GLY A 113 -11.63 3.54 5.27
C GLY A 113 -12.82 2.60 5.45
N ARG A 114 -12.64 1.30 5.20
CA ARG A 114 -13.62 0.25 5.46
C ARG A 114 -14.03 0.22 6.93
N ASN A 115 -13.08 0.29 7.87
CA ASN A 115 -13.38 0.33 9.30
C ASN A 115 -14.16 1.60 9.69
N VAL A 116 -13.79 2.75 9.13
CA VAL A 116 -14.50 4.02 9.37
C VAL A 116 -15.93 3.94 8.83
N MET A 117 -16.10 3.50 7.59
CA MET A 117 -17.41 3.44 6.93
C MET A 117 -18.31 2.34 7.49
N ALA A 118 -17.77 1.26 8.04
CA ALA A 118 -18.57 0.25 8.74
C ALA A 118 -19.32 0.82 9.97
N MET A 119 -18.81 1.88 10.59
CA MET A 119 -19.50 2.59 11.67
C MET A 119 -20.60 3.55 11.17
N VAL A 120 -20.52 3.97 9.90
CA VAL A 120 -21.47 4.91 9.27
C VAL A 120 -22.59 4.14 8.58
N ASP A 121 -22.21 3.26 7.66
CA ASP A 121 -23.10 2.40 6.91
C ASP A 121 -22.37 1.09 6.52
N PRO A 122 -22.57 0.00 7.28
CA PRO A 122 -21.90 -1.27 7.00
C PRO A 122 -22.40 -1.94 5.70
N THR A 123 -23.52 -1.49 5.12
CA THR A 123 -24.06 -2.07 3.89
C THR A 123 -23.25 -1.72 2.65
N LEU A 124 -22.37 -0.70 2.75
CA LEU A 124 -21.46 -0.30 1.69
C LEU A 124 -20.29 -1.28 1.47
N ASP A 125 -20.03 -2.13 2.47
CA ASP A 125 -18.96 -3.10 2.40
C ASP A 125 -19.38 -4.38 1.68
N SER A 126 -18.47 -4.93 0.87
CA SER A 126 -18.66 -6.24 0.26
C SER A 126 -17.32 -6.93 0.03
N VAL A 127 -17.36 -8.26 0.07
CA VAL A 127 -16.18 -9.10 -0.22
C VAL A 127 -15.68 -8.83 -1.64
N ALA A 128 -16.57 -8.61 -2.61
CA ALA A 128 -16.19 -8.33 -4.00
C ALA A 128 -15.38 -7.03 -4.12
N ARG A 129 -15.83 -5.93 -3.49
CA ARG A 129 -15.10 -4.65 -3.48
C ARG A 129 -13.72 -4.79 -2.82
N THR A 130 -13.68 -5.49 -1.68
CA THR A 130 -12.43 -5.75 -0.96
C THR A 130 -11.48 -6.59 -1.80
N HIS A 131 -11.99 -7.64 -2.46
CA HIS A 131 -11.20 -8.48 -3.35
C HIS A 131 -10.60 -7.67 -4.50
N THR A 132 -11.35 -6.80 -5.18
CA THR A 132 -10.84 -5.98 -6.28
C THR A 132 -9.61 -5.17 -5.87
N VAL A 133 -9.63 -4.54 -4.70
CA VAL A 133 -8.51 -3.72 -4.22
C VAL A 133 -7.33 -4.57 -3.76
N LEU A 134 -7.60 -5.63 -2.98
CA LEU A 134 -6.52 -6.47 -2.44
C LEU A 134 -5.87 -7.35 -3.52
N ASP A 135 -6.61 -7.79 -4.54
CA ASP A 135 -6.07 -8.52 -5.70
C ASP A 135 -5.09 -7.63 -6.49
N PHE A 136 -5.52 -6.41 -6.82
CA PHE A 136 -4.67 -5.42 -7.49
C PHE A 136 -3.38 -5.20 -6.71
N TRP A 137 -3.51 -4.88 -5.42
CA TRP A 137 -2.37 -4.65 -4.54
C TRP A 137 -1.44 -5.87 -4.47
N ALA A 138 -1.98 -7.08 -4.29
CA ALA A 138 -1.20 -8.29 -4.14
C ALA A 138 -0.39 -8.62 -5.39
N ARG A 139 -1.01 -8.51 -6.57
CA ARG A 139 -0.38 -8.79 -7.87
C ARG A 139 0.69 -7.75 -8.20
N ALA A 140 0.39 -6.46 -8.01
CA ALA A 140 1.36 -5.38 -8.21
C ALA A 140 2.56 -5.49 -7.25
N SER A 141 2.31 -5.81 -5.98
CA SER A 141 3.36 -5.94 -4.97
C SER A 141 4.31 -7.10 -5.27
N LYS A 142 3.78 -8.27 -5.63
CA LYS A 142 4.58 -9.44 -6.02
C LYS A 142 5.44 -9.15 -7.24
N ALA A 143 4.85 -8.55 -8.26
CA ALA A 143 5.57 -8.20 -9.48
C ALA A 143 6.66 -7.15 -9.24
N TYR A 144 6.38 -6.11 -8.44
CA TYR A 144 7.37 -5.10 -8.04
C TYR A 144 8.55 -5.71 -7.29
N ARG A 145 8.27 -6.65 -6.36
CA ARG A 145 9.30 -7.35 -5.58
C ARG A 145 10.00 -8.46 -6.35
N GLY A 146 9.54 -8.80 -7.56
CA GLY A 146 10.11 -9.86 -8.38
C GLY A 146 9.99 -11.26 -7.75
N GLY A 147 8.98 -11.48 -6.91
CA GLY A 147 8.84 -12.71 -6.12
C GLY A 147 7.46 -12.89 -5.48
N PRO A 148 7.31 -13.87 -4.57
CA PRO A 148 6.00 -14.20 -3.98
C PRO A 148 5.56 -13.22 -2.87
N HIS A 149 6.42 -12.27 -2.49
CA HIS A 149 6.25 -11.44 -1.31
C HIS A 149 5.27 -10.29 -1.52
N LEU A 150 4.40 -10.06 -0.53
CA LEU A 150 3.50 -8.91 -0.49
C LEU A 150 4.19 -7.70 0.15
N HIS A 151 4.97 -7.95 1.20
CA HIS A 151 5.62 -6.91 1.99
C HIS A 151 7.14 -7.09 2.07
N ALA A 152 7.86 -5.97 2.22
CA ALA A 152 9.30 -6.00 2.54
C ALA A 152 9.57 -6.67 3.90
N ALA A 153 8.60 -6.62 4.83
CA ALA A 153 8.69 -7.25 6.15
C ALA A 153 8.91 -8.78 6.07
N GLU A 154 8.49 -9.44 4.99
CA GLU A 154 8.70 -10.87 4.77
C GLU A 154 10.17 -11.21 4.44
N VAL A 155 10.96 -10.21 4.07
CA VAL A 155 12.35 -10.34 3.62
C VAL A 155 13.28 -9.40 4.39
N GLY A 156 13.02 -9.25 5.69
CA GLY A 156 13.88 -8.45 6.58
C GLY A 156 13.95 -6.97 6.19
N ASN A 157 12.84 -6.41 5.69
CA ASN A 157 12.71 -5.03 5.21
C ASN A 157 13.61 -4.67 4.02
N ARG A 158 14.06 -5.67 3.25
CA ARG A 158 14.78 -5.45 1.99
C ARG A 158 13.84 -5.12 0.84
N VAL A 159 14.31 -4.30 -0.09
CA VAL A 159 13.57 -3.87 -1.30
C VAL A 159 14.43 -4.16 -2.53
N ASP A 160 14.71 -5.45 -2.78
CA ASP A 160 15.60 -5.92 -3.86
C ASP A 160 14.90 -5.91 -5.23
N VAL A 161 14.53 -4.73 -5.71
CA VAL A 161 13.66 -4.59 -6.89
C VAL A 161 14.43 -4.40 -8.19
N LEU A 162 15.65 -3.85 -8.13
CA LEU A 162 16.46 -3.61 -9.33
C LEU A 162 17.05 -4.94 -9.86
N PRO A 163 16.98 -5.20 -11.18
CA PRO A 163 17.68 -6.34 -11.78
C PRO A 163 19.19 -6.25 -11.58
N ALA A 164 19.88 -7.39 -11.48
CA ALA A 164 21.34 -7.46 -11.25
C ALA A 164 22.12 -6.59 -12.25
N GLY A 165 21.84 -6.69 -13.56
CA GLY A 165 22.51 -5.86 -14.57
C GLY A 165 22.29 -4.35 -14.41
N MET A 166 21.18 -3.93 -13.79
CA MET A 166 20.98 -2.51 -13.45
C MET A 166 21.83 -2.10 -12.25
N VAL A 167 21.93 -2.96 -11.23
CA VAL A 167 22.81 -2.74 -10.08
C VAL A 167 24.27 -2.64 -10.55
N ASP A 168 24.71 -3.55 -11.42
CA ASP A 168 26.05 -3.54 -12.00
C ASP A 168 26.31 -2.26 -12.79
N HIS A 169 25.35 -1.83 -13.60
CA HIS A 169 25.44 -0.59 -14.37
C HIS A 169 25.59 0.64 -13.46
N LEU A 170 24.78 0.74 -12.40
CA LEU A 170 24.85 1.83 -11.43
C LEU A 170 26.18 1.80 -10.65
N ALA A 171 26.63 0.61 -10.23
CA ALA A 171 27.88 0.43 -9.51
C ALA A 171 29.10 0.80 -10.36
N ALA A 172 29.10 0.44 -11.65
CA ALA A 172 30.15 0.80 -12.60
C ALA A 172 30.21 2.31 -12.87
N GLY A 173 29.07 3.01 -12.78
CA GLY A 173 28.98 4.47 -12.90
C GLY A 173 29.35 5.24 -11.62
N ALA A 174 29.54 4.55 -10.49
CA ALA A 174 29.85 5.19 -9.22
C ALA A 174 31.31 5.66 -9.16
N THR A 175 31.51 6.92 -8.78
CA THR A 175 32.84 7.50 -8.59
C THR A 175 33.07 7.81 -7.11
N GLU A 176 34.31 7.68 -6.65
CA GLU A 176 34.69 8.17 -5.32
C GLU A 176 34.44 9.67 -5.20
N VAL A 177 34.07 10.09 -3.98
CA VAL A 177 33.80 11.50 -3.66
C VAL A 177 34.67 11.89 -2.47
N ASP A 178 35.32 13.04 -2.60
CA ASP A 178 36.01 13.71 -1.50
C ASP A 178 35.01 14.25 -0.47
N ASP A 179 35.53 14.71 0.68
CA ASP A 179 34.69 15.20 1.78
C ASP A 179 33.89 16.45 1.41
N GLU A 180 34.46 17.33 0.59
CA GLU A 180 33.77 18.55 0.14
C GLU A 180 32.55 18.19 -0.72
N ARG A 181 32.72 17.29 -1.69
CA ARG A 181 31.65 16.85 -2.58
C ARG A 181 30.63 16.00 -1.84
N ARG A 182 31.06 15.15 -0.90
CA ARG A 182 30.18 14.42 0.01
C ARG A 182 29.29 15.37 0.80
N ASP A 183 29.85 16.45 1.36
CA ASP A 183 29.09 17.45 2.10
C ASP A 183 28.09 18.21 1.22
N ARG A 184 28.47 18.55 -0.01
CA ARG A 184 27.53 19.16 -0.98
C ARG A 184 26.37 18.21 -1.29
N ILE A 185 26.63 16.95 -1.58
CA ILE A 185 25.60 15.93 -1.87
C ILE A 185 24.67 15.76 -0.66
N ARG A 186 25.23 15.65 0.55
CA ARG A 186 24.46 15.52 1.79
C ARG A 186 23.51 16.70 1.99
N ARG A 187 23.97 17.94 1.79
CA ARG A 187 23.12 19.15 1.90
C ARG A 187 22.04 19.19 0.83
N ALA A 188 22.36 18.81 -0.41
CA ALA A 188 21.39 18.75 -1.50
C ALA A 188 20.29 17.72 -1.21
N ASN A 189 20.66 16.51 -0.79
CA ASN A 189 19.71 15.46 -0.40
C ASN A 189 18.83 15.90 0.78
N ALA A 190 19.41 16.54 1.80
CA ALA A 190 18.64 17.07 2.92
C ALA A 190 17.59 18.11 2.47
N ALA A 191 17.96 19.01 1.56
CA ALA A 191 17.04 19.99 0.99
C ALA A 191 15.90 19.33 0.19
N ILE A 192 16.22 18.33 -0.63
CA ILE A 192 15.24 17.57 -1.41
C ILE A 192 14.28 16.82 -0.50
N ILE A 193 14.79 16.10 0.51
CA ILE A 193 13.97 15.36 1.47
C ILE A 193 13.03 16.32 2.22
N ASN A 194 13.54 17.47 2.68
CA ASN A 194 12.70 18.47 3.35
C ASN A 194 11.61 19.03 2.42
N HIS A 195 11.94 19.28 1.15
CA HIS A 195 10.96 19.73 0.17
C HIS A 195 9.88 18.66 -0.07
N LEU A 196 10.28 17.41 -0.27
CA LEU A 196 9.36 16.29 -0.48
C LEU A 196 8.47 16.06 0.73
N PHE A 197 9.01 16.18 1.94
CA PHE A 197 8.24 16.07 3.17
C PHE A 197 7.10 17.10 3.25
N LEU A 198 7.36 18.34 2.81
CA LEU A 198 6.33 19.38 2.72
C LEU A 198 5.36 19.13 1.56
N LEU A 199 5.86 18.76 0.38
CA LEU A 199 5.06 18.46 -0.80
C LEU A 199 4.05 17.33 -0.53
N TYR A 200 4.46 16.32 0.23
CA TYR A 200 3.64 15.18 0.59
C TYR A 200 3.01 15.30 1.99
N PHE A 201 2.73 16.53 2.45
CA PHE A 201 1.95 16.81 3.67
C PHE A 201 2.42 16.04 4.91
N ASP A 202 3.70 16.18 5.26
CA ASP A 202 4.32 15.55 6.44
C ASP A 202 4.48 14.02 6.30
N THR A 203 4.33 13.47 5.08
CA THR A 203 4.56 12.04 4.81
C THR A 203 5.91 11.80 4.15
N ARG A 204 6.52 10.65 4.45
CA ARG A 204 7.82 10.25 3.90
C ARG A 204 7.74 9.51 2.57
N VAL A 205 6.59 9.52 1.89
CA VAL A 205 6.38 8.79 0.64
C VAL A 205 7.16 9.38 -0.55
N GLY A 206 7.60 10.64 -0.45
CA GLY A 206 8.33 11.28 -1.54
C GLY A 206 9.77 10.78 -1.74
N HIS A 207 10.31 10.00 -0.81
CA HIS A 207 11.64 9.39 -0.93
C HIS A 207 11.56 7.91 -0.60
N ALA A 208 12.27 7.10 -1.39
CA ALA A 208 12.36 5.68 -1.19
C ALA A 208 13.74 5.19 -1.62
N ASP A 209 14.30 4.31 -0.80
CA ASP A 209 15.52 3.57 -1.13
C ASP A 209 15.15 2.17 -1.62
N THR A 210 16.06 1.54 -2.36
CA THR A 210 15.95 0.12 -2.73
C THR A 210 17.20 -0.64 -2.31
N GLY A 211 17.13 -1.96 -2.25
CA GLY A 211 18.18 -2.81 -1.71
C GLY A 211 18.04 -3.04 -0.20
N PRO A 212 19.14 -3.12 0.56
CA PRO A 212 20.54 -2.88 0.16
C PRO A 212 21.10 -3.95 -0.79
N TYR A 213 21.78 -3.55 -1.86
CA TYR A 213 22.43 -4.47 -2.81
C TYR A 213 23.89 -4.69 -2.43
N ARG A 214 24.27 -5.95 -2.20
CA ARG A 214 25.66 -6.32 -1.89
C ARG A 214 26.45 -6.47 -3.19
N LEU A 215 27.61 -5.84 -3.25
CA LEU A 215 28.54 -5.89 -4.38
C LEU A 215 29.66 -6.91 -4.09
N ASP A 216 30.27 -7.45 -5.13
CA ASP A 216 31.32 -8.49 -5.04
C ASP A 216 32.57 -8.04 -4.28
N ASP A 217 32.85 -6.73 -4.29
CA ASP A 217 33.97 -6.11 -3.58
C ASP A 217 33.67 -5.81 -2.10
N GLY A 218 32.52 -6.26 -1.60
CA GLY A 218 32.08 -6.06 -0.21
C GLY A 218 31.39 -4.73 0.06
N ARG A 219 31.32 -3.81 -0.93
CA ARG A 219 30.53 -2.58 -0.81
C ARG A 219 29.03 -2.88 -0.84
N THR A 220 28.24 -1.88 -0.46
CA THR A 220 26.78 -1.93 -0.50
C THR A 220 26.26 -0.72 -1.25
N LEU A 221 25.39 -0.95 -2.24
CA LEU A 221 24.64 0.09 -2.93
C LEU A 221 23.26 0.23 -2.26
N ILE A 222 22.85 1.49 -2.04
CA ILE A 222 21.56 1.91 -1.47
C ILE A 222 20.93 2.88 -2.46
#